data_AF-A0A926B111-F1
#
_entry.id   AF-A0A926B111-F1
#
_cell.length_a   1.000
_cell.length_b   1.000
_cell.length_c   1.000
_cell.angle_alpha   90.00
_cell.angle_beta   90.00
_cell.angle_gamma   90.00
#
_symmetry.space_group_name_H-M   'P 1'
#
loop_
_entity.id
_entity.type
_entity.pdbx_description
1 polymer ?
#
loop_
_entity_poly.entity_id
_entity_poly.type
_entity_poly.pdbx_seq_one_letter_code
_entity_poly.pdbx_strand_id
1 'polypeptide(L)'
;MKTILTIMLLSIASLTAYGQELNEEMILSAMDAEQQRSIRNLKLGDLARPYHIEYFLQIRRSASVHSVLGTVEDIDSGTTATLTVRVRVG
;
A
#
# COMPACT_ATOMS: atom_id res chain seq x y z
N MET A 1 -9.91 37.68 -22.00
CA MET A 1 -8.88 37.50 -20.94
C MET A 1 -9.29 36.48 -19.87
N LYS A 2 -10.55 36.47 -19.37
CA LYS A 2 -11.01 35.48 -18.37
C LYS A 2 -10.90 34.01 -18.84
N THR A 3 -11.19 33.72 -20.11
CA THR A 3 -11.14 32.37 -20.69
C THR A 3 -9.72 31.79 -20.83
N ILE A 4 -8.72 32.65 -20.99
CA ILE A 4 -7.30 32.23 -21.05
C ILE A 4 -6.80 31.87 -19.65
N LEU A 5 -7.22 32.62 -18.64
CA LEU A 5 -6.86 32.38 -17.24
C LEU A 5 -7.45 31.05 -16.71
N THR A 6 -8.67 30.70 -17.12
CA THR A 6 -9.31 29.43 -16.75
C THR A 6 -8.64 28.21 -17.39
N ILE A 7 -8.12 28.33 -18.61
CA ILE A 7 -7.40 27.23 -19.28
C ILE A 7 -6.03 27.01 -18.61
N MET A 8 -5.36 28.10 -18.21
CA MET A 8 -4.07 28.03 -17.51
C MET A 8 -4.18 27.45 -16.09
N LEU A 9 -5.31 27.68 -15.40
CA LEU A 9 -5.55 27.10 -14.08
C LEU A 9 -5.85 25.58 -14.16
N LEU A 10 -6.50 25.14 -15.25
CA LEU A 10 -6.85 23.74 -15.46
C LEU A 10 -5.63 22.86 -15.78
N SER A 11 -4.60 23.41 -16.42
CA SER A 11 -3.37 22.67 -16.74
C SER A 11 -2.43 22.48 -15.54
N ILE A 12 -2.53 23.33 -14.50
CA ILE A 12 -1.71 23.20 -13.28
C ILE A 12 -2.23 22.08 -12.37
N ALA A 13 -3.55 21.87 -12.33
CA ALA A 13 -4.17 20.81 -11.53
C ALA A 13 -3.82 19.39 -12.02
N SER A 14 -3.50 19.24 -13.31
CA SER A 14 -3.14 17.94 -13.91
C SER A 14 -1.76 17.43 -13.51
N LEU A 15 -0.85 18.31 -13.07
CA LEU A 15 0.54 17.94 -12.73
C LEU A 15 0.66 17.31 -11.33
N THR A 16 -0.27 17.59 -10.42
CA THR A 16 -0.23 17.04 -9.04
C THR A 16 -0.84 15.65 -8.91
N ALA A 17 -1.38 15.09 -10.00
CA ALA A 17 -1.99 13.76 -10.04
C ALA A 17 -1.01 12.64 -10.45
N TYR A 18 0.27 12.96 -10.71
CA TYR A 18 1.30 11.94 -10.87
C TYR A 18 1.53 11.28 -9.51
N GLY A 19 0.86 10.13 -9.37
CA GLY A 19 0.71 9.38 -8.14
C GLY A 19 2.02 9.07 -7.44
N GLN A 20 1.95 9.05 -6.11
CA GLN A 20 2.91 8.35 -5.28
C GLN A 20 2.88 6.87 -5.67
N GLU A 21 3.73 6.47 -6.61
CA GLU A 21 4.07 5.06 -6.76
C GLU A 21 4.65 4.59 -5.43
N LEU A 22 3.98 3.62 -4.83
CA LEU A 22 4.47 2.93 -3.66
C LEU A 22 5.80 2.28 -4.05
N ASN A 23 6.90 2.89 -3.62
CA ASN A 23 8.23 2.37 -3.88
C ASN A 23 8.37 1.04 -3.13
N GLU A 24 8.30 -0.06 -3.89
CA GLU A 24 8.34 -1.43 -3.36
C GLU A 24 9.63 -1.69 -2.58
N GLU A 25 10.75 -1.13 -3.01
CA GLU A 25 12.05 -1.23 -2.32
C GLU A 25 12.01 -0.52 -0.95
N MET A 26 11.36 0.65 -0.88
CA MET A 26 11.16 1.36 0.39
C MET A 26 10.28 0.56 1.35
N ILE A 27 9.25 -0.11 0.85
CA ILE A 27 8.36 -0.96 1.67
C ILE A 27 9.12 -2.16 2.20
N LEU A 28 9.86 -2.88 1.34
CA LEU A 28 10.66 -4.04 1.73
C LEU A 28 11.74 -3.68 2.76
N SER A 29 12.40 -2.52 2.58
CA SER A 29 13.40 -2.01 3.53
C SER A 29 12.78 -1.64 4.88
N ALA A 30 11.61 -1.00 4.89
CA ALA A 30 10.88 -0.68 6.11
C ALA A 30 10.43 -1.95 6.86
N MET A 31 10.03 -2.99 6.12
CA MET A 31 9.68 -4.29 6.70
C MET A 31 10.87 -4.98 7.37
N ASP A 32 12.06 -4.98 6.74
CA ASP A 32 13.28 -5.56 7.33
C ASP A 32 13.72 -4.80 8.60
N ALA A 33 13.64 -3.47 8.58
CA ALA A 33 13.99 -2.66 9.74
C ALA A 33 13.07 -2.97 10.95
N GLU A 34 11.76 -3.12 10.71
CA GLU A 34 10.80 -3.44 11.76
C GLU A 34 10.94 -4.89 12.25
N GLN A 35 11.34 -5.82 11.38
CA GLN A 35 11.72 -7.18 11.74
C GLN A 35 12.88 -7.20 12.75
N GLN A 36 13.98 -6.51 12.45
CA GLN A 36 15.15 -6.49 13.33
C GLN A 36 14.83 -5.89 14.71
N ARG A 37 13.93 -4.90 14.76
CA ARG A 37 13.41 -4.36 16.03
C ARG A 37 12.55 -5.39 16.78
N SER A 38 11.66 -6.06 16.08
CA SER A 38 10.75 -7.06 16.66
C SER A 38 11.52 -8.25 17.24
N ILE A 39 12.52 -8.78 16.52
CA ILE A 39 13.37 -9.88 16.99
C ILE A 39 14.16 -9.48 18.25
N ARG A 40 14.73 -8.27 18.30
CA ARG A 40 15.46 -7.78 19.48
C ARG A 40 14.58 -7.66 20.72
N ASN A 41 13.30 -7.33 20.54
CA ASN A 41 12.34 -7.15 21.62
C ASN A 41 11.59 -8.44 21.98
N LEU A 42 11.75 -9.52 21.20
CA LEU A 42 11.09 -10.78 21.44
C LEU A 42 11.76 -11.50 22.62
N LYS A 43 11.14 -11.42 23.80
CA LYS A 43 11.61 -12.10 25.01
C LYS A 43 11.31 -13.60 24.91
N LEU A 44 12.26 -14.35 24.35
CA LEU A 44 12.13 -15.80 24.11
C LEU A 44 12.49 -16.67 25.33
N GLY A 45 13.01 -16.10 26.42
CA GLY A 45 13.44 -16.89 27.59
C GLY A 45 14.51 -17.92 27.18
N ASP A 46 14.25 -19.21 27.45
CA ASP A 46 15.10 -20.35 27.07
C ASP A 46 14.79 -20.96 25.69
N LEU A 47 13.84 -20.39 24.91
CA LEU A 47 13.62 -20.86 23.54
C LEU A 47 14.78 -20.45 22.62
N ALA A 48 15.24 -21.40 21.81
CA ALA A 48 16.22 -21.14 20.78
C ALA A 48 15.73 -20.05 19.81
N ARG A 49 16.67 -19.23 19.34
CA ARG A 49 16.38 -18.02 18.55
C ARG A 49 15.59 -18.42 17.29
N PRO A 50 14.50 -17.71 16.94
CA PRO A 50 13.76 -17.96 15.71
C PRO A 50 14.70 -17.85 14.53
N TYR A 51 14.91 -18.98 13.83
CA TYR A 51 15.81 -19.06 12.68
C TYR A 51 15.08 -18.78 11.37
N HIS A 52 13.75 -18.68 11.39
CA HIS A 52 12.97 -18.44 10.18
C HIS A 52 11.70 -17.62 10.46
N ILE A 53 11.60 -16.48 9.76
CA ILE A 53 10.38 -15.69 9.66
C ILE A 53 9.96 -15.64 8.19
N GLU A 54 8.68 -15.87 7.92
CA GLU A 54 8.07 -15.81 6.58
C GLU A 54 7.09 -14.64 6.56
N TYR A 55 7.22 -13.78 5.54
CA TYR A 55 6.32 -12.65 5.30
C TYR A 55 5.53 -12.89 4.02
N PHE A 56 4.21 -12.76 4.11
CA PHE A 56 3.32 -12.85 2.97
C PHE A 56 2.43 -11.61 2.91
N LEU A 57 2.70 -10.75 1.93
CA LEU A 57 1.91 -9.56 1.66
C LEU A 57 0.92 -9.85 0.53
N GLN A 58 -0.37 -9.73 0.83
CA GLN A 58 -1.45 -9.87 -0.13
C GLN A 58 -2.14 -8.52 -0.33
N ILE A 59 -2.10 -8.00 -1.55
CA ILE A 59 -2.77 -6.76 -1.95
C ILE A 59 -3.95 -7.13 -2.84
N ARG A 60 -5.17 -6.83 -2.37
CA ARG A 60 -6.40 -6.99 -3.14
C ARG A 60 -6.90 -5.62 -3.56
N ARG A 61 -7.06 -5.43 -4.87
CA ARG A 61 -7.68 -4.25 -5.47
C ARG A 61 -9.02 -4.66 -6.07
N SER A 62 -10.08 -3.95 -5.75
CA SER A 62 -11.41 -4.13 -6.34
C SER A 62 -11.87 -2.81 -6.94
N ALA A 63 -12.43 -2.89 -8.14
CA ALA A 63 -13.13 -1.80 -8.79
C ALA A 63 -14.48 -2.35 -9.24
N SER A 64 -15.56 -1.75 -8.74
CA SER A 64 -16.93 -2.05 -9.13
C SER A 64 -17.53 -0.81 -9.77
N VAL A 65 -18.15 -0.97 -10.93
CA VAL A 65 -18.77 0.14 -11.66
C VAL A 65 -20.26 -0.16 -11.77
N HIS A 66 -21.08 0.71 -11.21
CA HIS A 66 -22.53 0.67 -11.36
C HIS A 66 -22.94 1.65 -12.46
N SER A 67 -23.71 1.16 -13.44
CA SER A 67 -24.17 1.97 -14.57
C SER A 67 -25.62 1.70 -14.90
N VAL A 68 -26.38 2.78 -15.09
CA VAL A 68 -27.77 2.75 -15.55
C VAL A 68 -27.90 3.54 -16.85
N LEU A 69 -28.45 2.89 -17.88
CA LEU A 69 -28.67 3.47 -19.22
C LEU A 69 -27.42 4.07 -19.87
N GLY A 70 -26.25 3.46 -19.64
CA GLY A 70 -24.98 3.91 -20.23
C GLY A 70 -24.33 5.08 -19.49
N THR A 71 -24.94 5.57 -18.42
CA THR A 71 -24.36 6.54 -17.49
C THR A 71 -23.74 5.78 -16.32
N VAL A 72 -22.49 6.08 -15.97
CA VAL A 72 -21.87 5.53 -14.76
C VAL A 72 -22.43 6.30 -13.57
N GLU A 73 -23.15 5.61 -12.68
CA GLU A 73 -23.70 6.20 -11.45
C GLU A 73 -22.69 6.18 -10.32
N ASP A 74 -21.94 5.09 -10.20
CA ASP A 74 -21.01 4.91 -9.09
C ASP A 74 -19.79 4.08 -9.50
N ILE A 75 -18.63 4.45 -8.97
CA ILE A 75 -17.38 3.72 -9.12
C ILE A 75 -16.87 3.48 -7.70
N ASP A 76 -17.09 2.27 -7.22
CA ASP A 76 -16.63 1.86 -5.90
C ASP A 76 -15.27 1.18 -6.05
N SER A 77 -14.24 1.78 -5.46
CA SER A 77 -12.88 1.28 -5.53
C SER A 77 -12.34 1.02 -4.13
N GLY A 78 -11.84 -0.20 -3.92
CA GLY A 78 -11.33 -0.66 -2.64
C GLY A 78 -9.93 -1.22 -2.80
N THR A 79 -9.02 -0.84 -1.91
CA THR A 79 -7.72 -1.49 -1.79
C THR A 79 -7.58 -2.04 -0.38
N THR A 80 -7.27 -3.33 -0.27
CA THR A 80 -7.00 -4.00 0.99
C THR A 80 -5.62 -4.61 0.93
N ALA A 81 -4.76 -4.26 1.90
CA ALA A 81 -3.47 -4.89 2.10
C ALA A 81 -3.53 -5.77 3.35
N THR A 82 -3.11 -7.02 3.24
CA THR A 82 -3.02 -7.96 4.36
C THR A 82 -1.59 -8.48 4.45
N LEU A 83 -0.94 -8.26 5.59
CA LEU A 83 0.39 -8.78 5.89
C LEU A 83 0.27 -9.95 6.87
N THR A 84 0.69 -11.13 6.43
CA THR A 84 0.80 -12.31 7.29
C THR A 84 2.25 -12.54 7.65
N VAL A 85 2.54 -12.67 8.95
CA VAL A 85 3.88 -12.96 9.48
C VAL A 85 3.84 -14.32 10.17
N ARG A 86 4.71 -15.24 9.76
CA ARG A 86 4.88 -16.54 10.42
C ARG A 86 6.27 -16.65 10.99
N VAL A 87 6.38 -16.91 12.28
CA VAL A 87 7.65 -17.09 12.98
C VAL A 87 7.80 -18.55 13.36
N ARG A 88 8.89 -19.19 12.94
CA ARG A 88 9.26 -20.55 13.39
C ARG A 88 10.40 -20.44 14.40
N VAL A 89 10.17 -21.03 15.57
CA VAL A 89 11.14 -21.28 16.63
C VAL A 89 11.30 -22.79 16.76
N GLY A 90 12.53 -23.29 16.85
CA GLY A 90 12.86 -24.70 17.03
C GLY A 90 14.03 -24.83 17.97
#